data_AF-A0A5R2MYH9-F1
#
_entry.id   AF-A0A5R2MYH9-F1
#
_cell.length_a   1.000
_cell.length_b   1.000
_cell.length_c   1.000
_cell.angle_alpha   90.00
_cell.angle_beta   90.00
_cell.angle_gamma   90.00
#
_symmetry.space_group_name_H-M   'P 1'
#
loop_
_entity.id
_entity.type
_entity.pdbx_description
1 polymer ?
#
loop_
_entity_poly.entity_id
_entity_poly.type
_entity_poly.pdbx_seq_one_letter_code
_entity_poly.pdbx_strand_id
1 'polypeptide(L)'
;LPGVGSNMQDHLDLFVIAECTGDHTYDNYAKLHRTAWAGLQYLLLKKGPVASSLFETGGFWYADPTAASPDIQFHLGLGSGIEAGVEKLNNPGVTLNSAFLRPRSRGTVRLKSANPADHPLID
;
A
#
# COMPACT_ATOMS: atom_id res chain seq x y z
N LEU A 1 -30.43 15.14 -1.79
CA LEU A 1 -29.52 15.32 -0.63
C LEU A 1 -28.26 16.03 -1.12
N PRO A 2 -27.99 17.28 -0.72
CA PRO A 2 -26.90 18.09 -1.30
C PRO A 2 -25.49 17.58 -0.97
N GLY A 3 -25.30 16.83 0.12
CA GLY A 3 -23.99 16.30 0.53
C GLY A 3 -23.53 15.05 -0.21
N VAL A 4 -24.37 14.43 -1.05
CA VAL A 4 -24.00 13.20 -1.78
C VAL A 4 -22.86 13.49 -2.75
N GLY A 5 -21.78 12.71 -2.65
CA GLY A 5 -20.58 12.89 -3.46
C GLY A 5 -19.69 14.06 -3.04
N SER A 6 -19.92 14.69 -1.88
CA SER A 6 -19.05 15.74 -1.33
C SER A 6 -18.26 15.22 -0.12
N ASN A 7 -17.21 15.96 0.30
CA ASN A 7 -16.39 15.64 1.48
C ASN A 7 -15.61 14.31 1.33
N MET A 8 -15.16 13.99 0.11
CA MET A 8 -14.24 12.87 -0.12
C MET A 8 -12.93 13.14 0.62
N GLN A 9 -12.45 12.10 1.30
CA GLN A 9 -11.21 12.09 2.05
C GLN A 9 -10.51 10.77 1.76
N ASP A 10 -9.20 10.85 1.55
CA ASP A 10 -8.33 9.68 1.42
C ASP A 10 -7.00 10.00 2.09
N HIS A 11 -6.27 8.98 2.52
CA HIS A 11 -4.95 9.16 3.10
C HIS A 11 -3.93 9.44 1.99
N LEU A 12 -3.11 10.46 2.19
CA LEU A 12 -1.95 10.69 1.32
C LEU A 12 -0.83 9.76 1.79
N ASP A 13 -0.36 8.88 0.92
CA ASP A 13 0.73 7.96 1.22
C ASP A 13 2.01 8.35 0.45
N LEU A 14 3.13 8.29 1.15
CA LEU A 14 4.47 8.48 0.60
C LEU A 14 5.32 7.29 1.00
N PHE A 15 6.23 6.88 0.13
CA PHE A 15 7.05 5.70 0.39
C PHE A 15 8.53 5.96 0.17
N VAL A 16 9.34 5.19 0.90
CA VAL A 16 10.79 5.09 0.70
C VAL A 16 11.14 3.62 0.47
N ILE A 17 11.95 3.35 -0.54
CA ILE A 17 12.48 2.01 -0.80
C ILE A 17 13.96 1.99 -0.42
N ALA A 18 14.36 0.95 0.32
CA ALA A 18 15.75 0.71 0.69
C ALA A 18 16.18 -0.70 0.27
N GLU A 19 17.41 -0.79 -0.25
CA GLU A 19 18.04 -2.07 -0.57
C GLU A 19 18.48 -2.80 0.71
N CYS A 20 18.26 -4.11 0.76
CA CYS A 20 18.71 -4.97 1.85
C CYS A 20 20.13 -5.47 1.60
N THR A 21 20.86 -5.77 2.67
CA THR A 21 22.19 -6.39 2.60
C THR A 21 22.19 -7.84 2.12
N GLY A 22 21.03 -8.39 1.76
CA GLY A 22 20.85 -9.80 1.42
C GLY A 22 19.41 -10.19 1.13
N ASP A 23 19.21 -11.49 0.93
CA ASP A 23 17.95 -12.12 0.55
C ASP A 23 16.99 -12.30 1.75
N HIS A 24 16.46 -11.19 2.26
CA HIS A 24 15.64 -11.18 3.48
C HIS A 24 14.17 -10.84 3.24
N THR A 25 13.77 -10.62 1.99
CA THR A 25 12.46 -10.06 1.62
C THR A 25 11.75 -10.94 0.59
N TYR A 26 10.48 -10.64 0.32
CA TYR A 26 9.68 -11.42 -0.62
C TYR A 26 10.11 -11.26 -2.08
N ASP A 27 10.98 -10.30 -2.40
CA ASP A 27 11.44 -10.04 -3.77
C ASP A 27 12.01 -11.29 -4.46
N ASN A 28 12.67 -12.17 -3.71
CA ASN A 28 13.26 -13.37 -4.30
C ASN A 28 12.21 -14.45 -4.64
N TYR A 29 11.01 -14.38 -4.07
CA TYR A 29 9.89 -15.23 -4.50
C TYR A 29 9.35 -14.87 -5.88
N ALA A 30 9.83 -13.80 -6.52
CA ALA A 30 9.57 -13.52 -7.93
C ALA A 30 10.29 -14.52 -8.88
N LYS A 31 11.30 -15.26 -8.41
CA LYS A 31 11.93 -16.32 -9.20
C LYS A 31 10.95 -17.48 -9.39
N LEU A 32 10.75 -17.91 -10.63
CA LEU A 32 9.73 -18.89 -11.03
C LEU A 32 9.69 -20.15 -10.14
N HIS A 33 10.84 -20.72 -9.80
CA HIS A 33 10.92 -21.91 -8.96
C HIS A 33 10.46 -21.64 -7.51
N ARG A 34 10.78 -20.46 -6.95
CA ARG A 34 10.32 -20.05 -5.62
C ARG A 34 8.83 -19.68 -5.65
N THR A 35 8.35 -19.04 -6.71
CA THR A 35 6.92 -18.78 -6.91
C THR A 35 6.12 -20.08 -6.95
N ALA A 36 6.56 -21.06 -7.75
CA ALA A 36 5.89 -22.36 -7.87
C ALA A 36 5.88 -23.11 -6.53
N TRP A 37 7.00 -23.09 -5.82
CA TRP A 37 7.09 -23.70 -4.48
C TRP A 37 6.18 -23.02 -3.47
N ALA A 38 6.12 -21.69 -3.45
CA ALA A 38 5.22 -20.95 -2.57
C ALA A 38 3.74 -21.21 -2.91
N GLY A 39 3.41 -21.32 -4.19
CA GLY A 39 2.07 -21.73 -4.65
C GLY A 39 1.70 -23.13 -4.18
N LEU A 40 2.62 -24.10 -4.28
CA LEU A 40 2.39 -25.46 -3.81
C LEU A 40 2.17 -25.53 -2.29
N GLN A 41 2.99 -24.81 -1.50
CA GLN A 41 2.81 -24.69 -0.05
C GLN A 41 1.41 -24.18 0.29
N TYR A 42 0.95 -23.15 -0.42
CA TYR A 42 -0.37 -22.59 -0.19
C TYR A 42 -1.50 -23.54 -0.58
N LEU A 43 -1.40 -24.17 -1.75
CA LEU A 43 -2.45 -25.07 -2.23
C LEU A 43 -2.63 -26.28 -1.30
N LEU A 44 -1.53 -26.89 -0.87
CA LEU A 44 -1.54 -28.11 -0.06
C LEU A 44 -1.74 -27.84 1.44
N LEU A 45 -1.12 -26.78 1.98
CA LEU A 45 -1.02 -26.56 3.43
C LEU A 45 -1.69 -25.27 3.90
N LYS A 46 -2.16 -24.42 2.97
CA LYS A 46 -2.69 -23.07 3.27
C LYS A 46 -1.69 -22.22 4.07
N LYS A 47 -0.40 -22.38 3.77
CA LYS A 47 0.73 -21.73 4.45
C LYS A 47 1.75 -21.22 3.44
N GLY A 48 2.73 -20.48 3.94
CA GLY A 48 3.88 -20.01 3.19
C GLY A 48 3.71 -18.58 2.65
N PRO A 49 4.64 -18.12 1.80
CA PRO A 49 4.74 -16.73 1.35
C PRO A 49 3.48 -16.16 0.72
N VAL A 50 2.71 -16.99 0.01
CA VAL A 50 1.45 -16.58 -0.65
C VAL A 50 0.37 -16.20 0.37
N ALA A 51 0.46 -16.68 1.62
CA ALA A 51 -0.49 -16.35 2.67
C ALA A 51 -0.14 -15.05 3.43
N SER A 52 0.97 -14.39 3.10
CA SER A 52 1.39 -13.13 3.73
C SER A 52 0.76 -11.92 3.03
N SER A 53 0.49 -10.86 3.79
CA SER A 53 0.11 -9.54 3.27
C SER A 53 1.29 -8.73 2.73
N LEU A 54 2.53 -9.20 2.93
CA LEU A 54 3.80 -8.49 2.74
C LEU A 54 4.08 -7.37 3.77
N PHE A 55 3.05 -6.83 4.40
CA PHE A 55 3.12 -5.77 5.40
C PHE A 55 2.99 -6.35 6.81
N GLU A 56 4.12 -6.75 7.38
CA GLU A 56 4.17 -7.51 8.64
C GLU A 56 4.43 -6.62 9.87
N THR A 57 4.94 -5.41 9.66
CA THR A 57 5.27 -4.47 10.75
C THR A 57 4.92 -3.05 10.36
N GLY A 58 4.72 -2.20 11.37
CA GLY A 58 4.32 -0.82 11.18
C GLY A 58 4.33 -0.07 12.49
N GLY A 59 3.81 1.15 12.46
CA GLY A 59 3.76 2.00 13.64
C GLY A 59 2.92 3.24 13.42
N PHE A 60 2.68 3.97 14.50
CA PHE A 60 2.01 5.26 14.46
C PHE A 60 2.93 6.33 15.03
N TRP A 61 2.94 7.50 14.41
CA TRP A 61 3.77 8.61 14.83
C TRP A 61 3.07 9.97 14.67
N TYR A 62 3.68 11.00 15.26
CA TYR A 62 3.23 12.38 15.18
C TYR A 62 4.13 13.16 14.20
N ALA A 63 3.55 13.57 13.07
CA ALA A 63 4.10 14.63 12.23
C ALA A 63 3.86 15.99 12.87
N ASP A 64 2.63 16.23 13.33
CA ASP A 64 2.26 17.40 14.12
C ASP A 64 2.36 17.06 15.62
N PRO A 65 3.33 17.61 16.36
CA PRO A 65 3.48 17.35 17.80
C PRO A 65 2.29 17.81 18.65
N THR A 66 1.42 18.65 18.09
CA THR A 66 0.23 19.18 18.78
C THR A 66 -1.04 18.40 18.47
N ALA A 67 -0.98 17.41 17.57
CA ALA A 67 -2.13 16.59 17.23
C ALA A 67 -2.63 15.79 18.44
N ALA A 68 -3.95 15.62 18.55
CA ALA A 68 -4.58 14.89 19.65
C ALA A 68 -4.28 13.38 19.66
N SER A 69 -3.78 12.83 18.54
CA SER A 69 -3.40 11.43 18.38
C SER A 69 -2.47 11.30 17.16
N PRO A 70 -1.73 10.18 17.01
CA PRO A 70 -0.78 10.02 15.91
C PRO A 70 -1.44 10.23 14.55
N ASP A 71 -0.84 11.07 13.70
CA ASP A 71 -1.36 11.50 12.40
C ASP A 71 -0.57 10.91 11.22
N ILE A 72 0.45 10.08 11.49
CA ILE A 72 1.12 9.23 10.51
C ILE A 72 0.96 7.76 10.90
N GLN A 73 0.71 6.93 9.89
CA GLN A 73 0.83 5.47 9.96
C GLN A 73 1.94 4.98 9.05
N PHE A 74 2.81 4.15 9.60
CA PHE A 74 3.86 3.46 8.88
C PHE A 74 3.46 2.03 8.57
N HIS A 75 3.73 1.58 7.35
CA HIS A 75 3.66 0.16 6.96
C HIS A 75 4.98 -0.25 6.33
N LEU A 76 5.64 -1.24 6.90
CA LEU A 76 6.86 -1.81 6.36
C LEU A 76 6.51 -3.05 5.52
N GLY A 77 6.59 -2.87 4.21
CA GLY A 77 6.47 -3.93 3.22
C GLY A 77 7.81 -4.62 3.01
N LEU A 78 7.83 -5.94 3.14
CA LEU A 78 9.02 -6.77 2.92
C LEU A 78 9.23 -7.07 1.44
N GLY A 79 9.43 -6.04 0.62
CA GLY A 79 9.70 -6.13 -0.80
C GLY A 79 9.94 -4.76 -1.42
N SER A 80 10.53 -4.72 -2.61
CA SER A 80 10.70 -3.53 -3.43
C SER A 80 9.64 -3.47 -4.52
N GLY A 81 9.25 -2.25 -4.92
CA GLY A 81 8.26 -2.03 -5.98
C GLY A 81 6.92 -2.72 -5.69
N ILE A 82 6.47 -2.67 -4.44
CA ILE A 82 5.16 -3.19 -4.02
C ILE A 82 4.05 -2.27 -4.55
N GLU A 83 4.31 -0.96 -4.57
CA GLU A 83 3.38 0.06 -5.04
C GLU A 83 3.29 0.11 -6.57
N ALA A 84 2.08 0.35 -7.08
CA ALA A 84 1.82 0.43 -8.50
C ALA A 84 2.59 1.59 -9.15
N GLY A 85 3.36 1.29 -10.20
CA GLY A 85 4.13 2.29 -10.94
C GLY A 85 5.53 2.57 -10.37
N VAL A 86 5.96 1.85 -9.34
CA VAL A 86 7.31 2.00 -8.77
C VAL A 86 8.25 0.94 -9.33
N GLU A 87 9.41 1.37 -9.82
CA GLU A 87 10.43 0.43 -10.31
C GLU A 87 10.95 -0.46 -9.17
N LYS A 88 11.08 -1.75 -9.46
CA LYS A 88 11.70 -2.71 -8.56
C LYS A 88 13.20 -2.50 -8.52
N LEU A 89 13.77 -2.69 -7.34
CA LEU A 89 15.21 -2.78 -7.20
C LEU A 89 15.72 -4.09 -7.82
N ASN A 90 16.94 -4.06 -8.34
CA ASN A 90 17.60 -5.28 -8.84
C ASN A 90 17.96 -6.24 -7.68
N ASN A 91 18.25 -5.68 -6.51
CA ASN A 91 18.53 -6.40 -5.28
C ASN A 91 17.28 -6.40 -4.38
N PRO A 92 17.14 -7.39 -3.48
CA PRO A 92 16.04 -7.42 -2.52
C PRO A 92 15.98 -6.12 -1.72
N GLY A 93 14.79 -5.58 -1.54
CA GLY A 93 14.57 -4.36 -0.76
C GLY A 93 13.33 -4.42 0.12
N VAL A 94 13.16 -3.37 0.90
CA VAL A 94 11.97 -3.09 1.71
C VAL A 94 11.36 -1.76 1.30
N THR A 95 10.05 -1.64 1.46
CA THR A 95 9.29 -0.40 1.20
C THR A 95 8.66 0.07 2.51
N LEU A 96 8.95 1.30 2.93
CA LEU A 96 8.30 1.93 4.07
C LEU A 96 7.28 2.95 3.57
N ASN A 97 6.00 2.59 3.64
CA ASN A 97 4.88 3.50 3.37
C ASN A 97 4.58 4.35 4.60
N SER A 98 4.24 5.61 4.38
CA SER A 98 4.02 6.66 5.37
C SER A 98 2.75 7.42 5.01
N ALA A 99 1.63 6.98 5.58
CA ALA A 99 0.32 7.52 5.29
C ALA A 99 -0.06 8.63 6.28
N PHE A 100 -0.39 9.82 5.76
CA PHE A 100 -0.94 10.91 6.57
C PHE A 100 -2.44 10.70 6.78
N LEU A 101 -2.82 10.51 8.05
CA LEU A 101 -4.15 10.02 8.45
C LEU A 101 -5.20 11.13 8.58
N ARG A 102 -4.79 12.40 8.59
CA ARG A 102 -5.70 13.55 8.84
C ARG A 102 -5.57 14.63 7.76
N PRO A 103 -5.79 14.28 6.48
CA PRO A 103 -5.74 15.24 5.40
C PRO A 103 -6.72 16.40 5.66
N ARG A 104 -6.27 17.63 5.39
CA ARG A 104 -7.14 18.82 5.40
C ARG A 104 -7.84 19.02 4.06
N SER A 105 -7.28 18.46 2.97
CA SER A 105 -7.86 18.47 1.63
C SER A 105 -9.20 17.74 1.59
N ARG A 106 -10.09 18.20 0.72
CA ARG A 106 -11.41 17.61 0.48
C ARG A 106 -11.68 17.55 -1.02
N GLY A 107 -12.14 16.41 -1.49
CA GLY A 107 -12.57 16.19 -2.87
C GLY A 107 -14.07 15.91 -2.98
N THR A 108 -14.46 15.51 -4.17
CA THR A 108 -15.82 15.18 -4.57
C THR A 108 -15.84 14.00 -5.54
N VAL A 109 -16.99 13.33 -5.62
CA VAL A 109 -17.29 12.32 -6.63
C VAL A 109 -18.62 12.68 -7.24
N ARG A 110 -18.65 12.96 -8.55
CA ARG A 110 -19.85 13.42 -9.27
C ARG A 110 -20.16 12.52 -10.44
N LEU A 111 -21.45 12.40 -10.75
CA LEU A 111 -21.88 11.79 -12.00
C LEU A 111 -21.43 12.65 -13.17
N LYS A 112 -20.74 12.03 -14.12
CA LYS A 112 -20.41 12.67 -15.39
C LYS A 112 -21.64 12.79 -16.30
N SER A 113 -22.54 11.80 -16.24
CA SER A 113 -23.77 11.74 -17.03
C SER A 113 -24.83 10.83 -16.34
N ALA A 114 -25.97 10.62 -17.01
CA ALA A 114 -26.98 9.65 -16.57
C ALA A 114 -26.65 8.19 -16.95
N ASN A 115 -25.59 7.96 -17.74
CA ASN A 115 -25.17 6.61 -18.12
C ASN A 115 -24.34 5.97 -16.99
N PRO A 116 -24.76 4.84 -16.40
CA PRO A 116 -24.02 4.21 -15.31
C PRO A 116 -22.67 3.61 -15.73
N ALA A 117 -22.41 3.46 -17.04
CA ALA A 117 -21.13 2.98 -17.56
C ALA A 117 -20.08 4.09 -17.71
N ASP A 118 -20.46 5.37 -17.60
CA ASP A 118 -19.51 6.47 -17.70
C ASP A 118 -18.72 6.60 -16.39
N HIS A 119 -17.39 6.75 -16.50
CA HIS A 119 -16.54 7.00 -15.34
C HIS A 119 -17.00 8.26 -14.58
N PRO A 120 -17.02 8.22 -13.24
CA PRO A 120 -17.35 9.39 -12.43
C PRO A 120 -16.28 10.48 -12.59
N LEU A 121 -16.68 11.72 -12.32
CA LEU A 121 -15.73 12.81 -12.12
C LEU A 121 -15.23 12.75 -10.68
N ILE A 122 -13.91 12.72 -10.49
CA ILE A 122 -13.24 12.68 -9.18
C ILE A 122 -12.16 13.78 -9.20
N ASP A 123 -12.11 14.58 -8.13
CA ASP A 123 -11.13 15.63 -7.86
C ASP A 123 -10.34 15.37 -6.56
#